data_AF-A0A9E5Z3T1-F1
#
_entry.id   AF-A0A9E5Z3T1-F1
#
_cell.length_a   1.000
_cell.length_b   1.000
_cell.length_c   1.000
_cell.angle_alpha   90.00
_cell.angle_beta   90.00
_cell.angle_gamma   90.00
#
_symmetry.space_group_name_H-M   'P 1'
#
loop_
_entity.id
_entity.type
_entity.pdbx_description
1 polymer ?
#
loop_
_entity_poly.entity_id
_entity_poly.type
_entity_poly.pdbx_seq_one_letter_code
_entity_poly.pdbx_strand_id
1 'polypeptide(L)'
;MNDDIHTSKQAMKTALRLGHDLSFEDLYCRDGVVRIDRLFLDHVAAVDQDLGSRLTTARKNPDALEARDESDLLLGLAPHVDDFIGTLFGITGDIQSRAVEHHALAPVFACRRLFVQRVALKKIKPLDAAALDGDTLTTTMTALLDGAVSDVAFANAVLTWMEDEEVHADALETAAQYAAWQVHMNVHAHPGSVLFREPARVDPYDLVPNLIDLAAHGVDMKTMDPAHLRHRPGFKLTDEGGDLAGCLSEANYCIFCHNQGKDSCSRGLRDKKTNAFRQTAFGVDMAGCPLEEKISEMHLTKTDGNFVGALAMAVVDNPMVAGTGHRICNDCMKSCIYQKQEPVNIPMGETRTLRDVLELPWGFEIYSLLTRWNPLNIRRPVPLAESGYKVLVVGLGPAGFTLSHHLMNDGHAVVAIDGAKIEPLDPRYSGVTPKGERVPFDPVRDINELMEDLDNRVMAGFGGVAEYGITVRWDKNYLKIIRLLLERRQAFALFGGTRYGGALAEDSAYAMGFDHVALCAGAGKPTVLS
;
A
#
# COMPACT_ATOMS: atom_id res chain seq x y z
N MET A 1 -48.91 -6.11 17.25
CA MET A 1 -47.75 -6.48 18.11
C MET A 1 -46.57 -6.79 17.19
N ASN A 2 -46.23 -5.81 16.33
CA ASN A 2 -45.32 -5.97 15.21
C ASN A 2 -44.75 -4.61 14.77
N ASP A 3 -44.36 -3.76 15.74
CA ASP A 3 -43.82 -2.41 15.45
C ASP A 3 -42.55 -2.04 16.26
N ASP A 4 -42.03 -2.91 17.14
CA ASP A 4 -40.93 -2.54 18.06
C ASP A 4 -39.57 -3.19 17.76
N ILE A 5 -39.37 -3.80 16.58
CA ILE A 5 -38.09 -4.47 16.22
C ILE A 5 -37.31 -3.71 15.12
N HIS A 6 -37.88 -2.66 14.52
CA HIS A 6 -37.20 -1.88 13.48
C HIS A 6 -36.60 -0.53 13.92
N THR A 7 -36.68 -0.21 15.21
CA THR A 7 -36.22 1.08 15.77
C THR A 7 -34.94 0.99 16.62
N SER A 8 -34.22 -0.14 16.66
CA SER A 8 -33.01 -0.29 17.49
C SER A 8 -31.70 -0.63 16.76
N LYS A 9 -31.64 -0.50 15.42
CA LYS A 9 -30.38 -0.56 14.66
C LYS A 9 -30.13 0.67 13.77
N GLN A 10 -30.73 1.79 14.12
CA GLN A 10 -30.16 3.10 13.81
C GLN A 10 -29.11 3.36 14.89
N ALA A 11 -27.96 2.69 14.78
CA ALA A 11 -26.79 3.09 15.55
C ALA A 11 -26.63 4.59 15.31
N MET A 12 -26.66 5.40 16.38
CA MET A 12 -26.28 6.79 16.31
C MET A 12 -24.90 6.83 15.65
N LYS A 13 -24.85 7.10 14.33
CA LYS A 13 -23.61 7.35 13.61
C LYS A 13 -22.96 8.49 14.38
N THR A 14 -21.90 8.19 15.12
CA THR A 14 -21.16 9.22 15.84
C THR A 14 -20.67 10.20 14.79
N ALA A 15 -21.19 11.42 14.80
CA ALA A 15 -20.74 12.46 13.89
C ALA A 15 -19.22 12.61 14.07
N LEU A 16 -18.48 12.66 12.95
CA LEU A 16 -17.04 12.92 12.98
C LEU A 16 -16.79 14.23 13.73
N ARG A 17 -15.99 14.17 14.78
CA ARG A 17 -15.55 15.33 15.57
C ARG A 17 -14.07 15.49 15.33
N LEU A 18 -13.71 16.54 14.61
CA LEU A 18 -12.30 16.89 14.39
C LEU A 18 -11.79 17.73 15.57
N GLY A 19 -10.50 17.61 15.85
CA GLY A 19 -9.78 18.50 16.76
C GLY A 19 -9.73 19.94 16.23
N HIS A 20 -9.32 20.87 17.09
CA HIS A 20 -9.01 22.26 16.74
C HIS A 20 -10.18 23.06 16.13
N ASP A 21 -11.43 22.76 16.51
CA ASP A 21 -12.64 23.45 16.00
C ASP A 21 -12.73 23.44 14.46
N LEU A 22 -12.34 22.32 13.84
CA LEU A 22 -12.52 22.05 12.41
C LEU A 22 -13.87 21.37 12.16
N SER A 23 -14.51 21.71 11.04
CA SER A 23 -15.69 20.98 10.55
C SER A 23 -15.29 19.92 9.51
N PHE A 24 -16.20 18.99 9.20
CA PHE A 24 -15.92 17.96 8.19
C PHE A 24 -15.59 18.57 6.80
N GLU A 25 -16.27 19.66 6.47
CA GLU A 25 -16.09 20.40 5.22
C GLU A 25 -14.67 20.99 5.08
N ASP A 26 -14.01 21.31 6.20
CA ASP A 26 -12.63 21.82 6.22
C ASP A 26 -11.64 20.79 5.63
N LEU A 27 -11.96 19.50 5.67
CA LEU A 27 -11.13 18.46 5.03
C LEU A 27 -11.18 18.55 3.49
N TYR A 28 -12.19 19.21 2.92
CA TYR A 28 -12.48 19.21 1.48
C TYR A 28 -12.32 20.58 0.80
N CYS A 29 -12.39 21.67 1.56
CA CYS A 29 -12.10 23.00 1.05
C CYS A 29 -10.62 23.35 1.22
N ARG A 30 -10.10 24.20 0.32
CA ARG A 30 -8.69 24.58 0.33
C ARG A 30 -8.30 25.32 1.61
N ASP A 31 -9.13 26.26 2.06
CA ASP A 31 -8.83 27.07 3.25
C ASP A 31 -8.76 26.22 4.52
N GLY A 32 -9.63 25.21 4.64
CA GLY A 32 -9.58 24.23 5.71
C GLY A 32 -8.30 23.40 5.68
N VAL A 33 -7.90 22.91 4.50
CA VAL A 33 -6.62 22.19 4.32
C VAL A 33 -5.40 23.07 4.64
N VAL A 34 -5.40 24.35 4.28
CA VAL A 34 -4.35 25.31 4.66
C VAL A 34 -4.31 25.51 6.18
N ARG A 35 -5.47 25.59 6.83
CA ARG A 35 -5.56 25.67 8.30
C ARG A 35 -5.00 24.40 8.96
N ILE A 36 -5.30 23.22 8.42
CA ILE A 36 -4.75 21.93 8.90
C ILE A 36 -3.22 21.92 8.77
N ASP A 37 -2.67 22.35 7.63
CA ASP A 37 -1.21 22.42 7.45
C ASP A 37 -0.55 23.36 8.47
N ARG A 38 -1.17 24.51 8.77
CA ARG A 38 -0.69 25.43 9.81
C ARG A 38 -0.71 24.78 11.19
N LEU A 39 -1.79 24.08 11.54
CA LEU A 39 -1.89 23.35 12.81
C LEU A 39 -0.82 22.27 12.94
N PHE A 40 -0.48 21.58 11.85
CA PHE A 40 0.62 20.61 11.83
C PHE A 40 1.97 21.29 12.04
N LEU A 41 2.24 22.42 11.36
CA LEU A 41 3.49 23.17 11.57
C LEU A 41 3.64 23.65 13.02
N ASP A 42 2.54 24.14 13.62
CA ASP A 42 2.50 24.54 15.03
C ASP A 42 2.73 23.33 15.96
N HIS A 43 2.15 22.16 15.65
CA HIS A 43 2.38 20.91 16.37
C HIS A 43 3.86 20.49 16.33
N VAL A 44 4.48 20.42 15.15
CA VAL A 44 5.89 20.03 15.02
C VAL A 44 6.78 21.03 15.74
N ALA A 45 6.58 22.34 15.56
CA ALA A 45 7.40 23.35 16.22
C ALA A 45 7.28 23.32 17.76
N ALA A 46 6.14 22.90 18.29
CA ALA A 46 5.93 22.75 19.73
C ALA A 46 6.63 21.51 20.32
N VAL A 47 6.76 20.42 19.55
CA VAL A 47 7.38 19.17 20.00
C VAL A 47 8.88 19.14 19.68
N ASP A 48 9.26 19.55 18.47
CA ASP A 48 10.64 19.62 17.97
C ASP A 48 10.84 20.91 17.16
N GLN A 49 11.38 21.92 17.84
CA GLN A 49 11.61 23.24 17.25
C GLN A 49 12.65 23.22 16.11
N ASP A 50 13.67 22.34 16.18
CA ASP A 50 14.69 22.23 15.13
C ASP A 50 14.07 21.61 13.88
N LEU A 51 13.33 20.51 14.03
CA LEU A 51 12.64 19.85 12.93
C LEU A 51 11.64 20.79 12.25
N GLY A 52 10.85 21.53 13.03
CA GLY A 52 9.93 22.54 12.51
C GLY A 52 10.63 23.66 11.71
N SER A 53 11.81 24.08 12.17
CA SER A 53 12.65 25.07 11.48
C SER A 53 13.23 24.53 10.17
N ARG A 54 13.68 23.26 10.17
CA ARG A 54 14.16 22.55 8.98
C ARG A 54 13.04 22.38 7.95
N LEU A 55 11.85 21.96 8.37
CA LEU A 55 10.67 21.84 7.48
C LEU A 55 10.30 23.18 6.83
N THR A 56 10.24 24.25 7.64
CA THR A 56 9.93 25.60 7.15
C THR A 56 10.97 26.09 6.15
N THR A 57 12.25 25.78 6.38
CA THR A 57 13.35 26.14 5.48
C THR A 57 13.26 25.33 4.19
N ALA A 58 13.03 24.02 4.28
CA ALA A 58 12.89 23.13 3.14
C ALA A 58 11.74 23.55 2.23
N ARG A 59 10.56 23.89 2.78
CA ARG A 59 9.41 24.34 1.97
C ARG A 59 9.64 25.67 1.24
N LYS A 60 10.54 26.53 1.72
CA LYS A 60 10.88 27.80 1.02
C LYS A 60 11.79 27.58 -0.18
N ASN A 61 12.64 26.55 -0.15
CA ASN A 61 13.58 26.24 -1.21
C ASN A 61 13.82 24.72 -1.30
N PRO A 62 12.80 23.95 -1.74
CA PRO A 62 12.85 22.49 -1.67
C PRO A 62 13.93 21.89 -2.60
N ASP A 63 14.22 22.55 -3.71
CA ASP A 63 15.22 22.09 -4.69
C ASP A 63 16.67 22.28 -4.23
N ALA A 64 16.89 22.97 -3.09
CA ALA A 64 18.20 23.10 -2.47
C ALA A 64 18.52 21.99 -1.46
N LEU A 65 17.56 21.13 -1.13
CA LEU A 65 17.81 19.97 -0.27
C LEU A 65 18.47 18.86 -1.10
N GLU A 66 19.57 18.34 -0.60
CA GLU A 66 20.13 17.10 -1.12
C GLU A 66 19.18 15.94 -0.81
N ALA A 67 19.15 14.92 -1.68
CA ALA A 67 18.20 13.81 -1.56
C ALA A 67 18.25 13.10 -0.20
N ARG A 68 19.44 12.99 0.40
CA ARG A 68 19.61 12.41 1.74
C ARG A 68 18.98 13.28 2.82
N ASP A 69 19.20 14.59 2.76
CA ASP A 69 18.67 15.54 3.76
C ASP A 69 17.14 15.63 3.65
N GLU A 70 16.59 15.49 2.44
CA GLU A 70 15.15 15.33 2.21
C GLU A 70 14.63 14.04 2.88
N SER A 71 15.23 12.87 2.60
CA SER A 71 14.81 11.62 3.24
C SER A 71 14.89 11.69 4.77
N ASP A 72 16.00 12.21 5.33
CA ASP A 72 16.20 12.37 6.78
C ASP A 72 15.14 13.31 7.39
N LEU A 73 14.76 14.38 6.68
CA LEU A 73 13.68 15.28 7.11
C LEU A 73 12.32 14.58 7.11
N LEU A 74 11.97 13.86 6.04
CA LEU A 74 10.67 13.20 5.93
C LEU A 74 10.53 12.06 6.95
N LEU A 75 11.59 11.28 7.18
CA LEU A 75 11.64 10.26 8.21
C LEU A 75 11.46 10.85 9.61
N GLY A 76 12.11 11.99 9.89
CA GLY A 76 11.93 12.71 11.15
C GLY A 76 10.51 13.24 11.36
N LEU A 77 9.83 13.64 10.28
CA LEU A 77 8.45 14.13 10.34
C LEU A 77 7.40 13.01 10.47
N ALA A 78 7.70 11.80 10.02
CA ALA A 78 6.70 10.73 9.94
C ALA A 78 6.02 10.39 11.27
N PRO A 79 6.71 10.27 12.42
CA PRO A 79 6.04 10.05 13.71
C PRO A 79 5.06 11.16 14.10
N HIS A 80 5.37 12.41 13.75
CA HIS A 80 4.47 13.54 13.99
C HIS A 80 3.20 13.46 13.13
N VAL A 81 3.24 12.78 11.98
CA VAL A 81 2.05 12.57 11.16
C VAL A 81 1.07 11.65 11.88
N ASP A 82 1.53 10.53 12.44
CA ASP A 82 0.71 9.60 13.22
C ASP A 82 0.07 10.32 14.43
N ASP A 83 0.86 11.04 15.22
CA ASP A 83 0.39 11.78 16.41
C ASP A 83 -0.62 12.87 16.06
N PHE A 84 -0.32 13.67 15.02
CA PHE A 84 -1.19 14.75 14.59
C PHE A 84 -2.51 14.22 14.02
N ILE A 85 -2.47 13.19 13.17
CA ILE A 85 -3.69 12.55 12.63
C ILE A 85 -4.52 11.95 13.77
N GLY A 86 -3.88 11.29 14.73
CA GLY A 86 -4.55 10.74 15.92
C GLY A 86 -5.32 11.82 16.68
N THR A 87 -4.68 12.97 16.91
CA THR A 87 -5.31 14.11 17.59
C THR A 87 -6.40 14.76 16.73
N LEU A 88 -6.13 14.97 15.43
CA LEU A 88 -7.03 15.63 14.50
C LEU A 88 -8.35 14.87 14.34
N PHE A 89 -8.31 13.53 14.24
CA PHE A 89 -9.50 12.70 14.07
C PHE A 89 -10.06 12.16 15.39
N GLY A 90 -9.39 12.40 16.52
CA GLY A 90 -9.80 11.90 17.84
C GLY A 90 -9.65 10.39 17.99
N ILE A 91 -8.64 9.80 17.34
CA ILE A 91 -8.38 8.35 17.25
C ILE A 91 -6.97 7.97 17.75
N THR A 92 -6.34 8.80 18.58
CA THR A 92 -5.00 8.52 19.14
C THR A 92 -4.90 7.12 19.75
N GLY A 93 -5.94 6.67 20.45
CA GLY A 93 -5.97 5.32 21.02
C GLY A 93 -5.95 4.20 19.98
N ASP A 94 -6.66 4.35 18.86
CA ASP A 94 -6.67 3.37 17.77
C ASP A 94 -5.29 3.29 17.08
N ILE A 95 -4.66 4.44 16.81
CA ILE A 95 -3.31 4.51 16.23
C ILE A 95 -2.28 3.88 17.18
N GLN A 96 -2.31 4.24 18.47
CA GLN A 96 -1.41 3.66 19.47
C GLN A 96 -1.59 2.14 19.62
N SER A 97 -2.83 1.65 19.62
CA SER A 97 -3.13 0.22 19.66
C SER A 97 -2.51 -0.51 18.46
N ARG A 98 -2.68 0.05 17.25
CA ARG A 98 -2.10 -0.51 16.02
C ARG A 98 -0.57 -0.46 16.01
N ALA A 99 0.04 0.60 16.54
CA ALA A 99 1.49 0.69 16.71
C ALA A 99 2.02 -0.39 17.70
N VAL A 100 1.29 -0.66 18.79
CA VAL A 100 1.61 -1.77 19.70
C VAL A 100 1.60 -3.12 18.97
N GLU A 101 0.63 -3.37 18.08
CA GLU A 101 0.60 -4.59 17.25
C GLU A 101 1.84 -4.71 16.35
N HIS A 102 2.34 -3.59 15.79
CA HIS A 102 3.58 -3.58 15.00
C HIS A 102 4.78 -3.95 15.87
N HIS A 103 4.93 -3.31 17.04
CA HIS A 103 6.06 -3.55 17.94
C HIS A 103 6.04 -4.94 18.58
N ALA A 104 4.86 -5.54 18.79
CA ALA A 104 4.72 -6.91 19.29
C ALA A 104 5.40 -7.95 18.38
N LEU A 105 5.59 -7.63 17.09
CA LEU A 105 6.27 -8.48 16.11
C LEU A 105 7.77 -8.19 15.99
N ALA A 106 8.29 -7.10 16.56
CA ALA A 106 9.71 -6.75 16.47
C ALA A 106 10.66 -7.88 16.96
N PRO A 107 10.37 -8.58 18.08
CA PRO A 107 11.17 -9.73 18.50
C PRO A 107 11.27 -10.82 17.44
N VAL A 108 10.21 -11.05 16.65
CA VAL A 108 10.19 -12.07 15.59
C VAL A 108 11.25 -11.81 14.55
N PHE A 109 11.36 -10.58 14.06
CA PHE A 109 12.34 -10.22 13.03
C PHE A 109 13.76 -10.17 13.58
N ALA A 110 13.93 -9.71 14.83
CA ALA A 110 15.21 -9.77 15.53
C ALA A 110 15.69 -11.22 15.71
N CYS A 111 14.84 -12.11 16.21
CA CYS A 111 15.14 -13.54 16.40
C CYS A 111 15.43 -14.23 15.06
N ARG A 112 14.64 -13.96 14.02
CA ARG A 112 14.89 -14.48 12.67
C ARG A 112 16.31 -14.14 12.20
N ARG A 113 16.72 -12.89 12.37
CA ARG A 113 18.04 -12.42 11.94
C ARG A 113 19.18 -12.93 12.81
N LEU A 114 19.07 -12.77 14.13
CA LEU A 114 20.15 -12.98 15.09
C LEU A 114 20.32 -14.46 15.43
N PHE A 115 19.23 -15.22 15.48
CA PHE A 115 19.24 -16.62 15.89
C PHE A 115 19.01 -17.55 14.71
N VAL A 116 17.85 -17.47 14.05
CA VAL A 116 17.49 -18.45 13.00
C VAL A 116 18.53 -18.44 11.88
N GLN A 117 18.78 -17.29 11.25
CA GLN A 117 19.71 -17.17 10.13
C GLN A 117 21.18 -17.35 10.54
N ARG A 118 21.61 -16.69 11.63
CA ARG A 118 23.04 -16.59 11.99
C ARG A 118 23.54 -17.74 12.86
N VAL A 119 22.66 -18.40 13.61
CA VAL A 119 22.99 -19.53 14.49
C VAL A 119 22.45 -20.82 13.88
N ALA A 120 21.13 -20.99 13.83
CA ALA A 120 20.49 -22.27 13.49
C ALA A 120 20.85 -22.75 12.07
N LEU A 121 20.56 -21.95 11.04
CA LEU A 121 20.80 -22.31 9.63
C LEU A 121 22.29 -22.31 9.25
N LYS A 122 23.11 -21.60 10.04
CA LYS A 122 24.57 -21.67 9.89
C LYS A 122 25.09 -23.03 10.34
N LYS A 123 24.58 -23.55 11.46
CA LYS A 123 25.01 -24.80 12.11
C LYS A 123 24.40 -26.04 11.46
N ILE A 124 23.10 -26.04 11.20
CA ILE A 124 22.34 -27.22 10.78
C ILE A 124 21.94 -27.05 9.31
N LYS A 125 22.35 -27.99 8.46
CA LYS A 125 22.07 -27.96 7.01
C LYS A 125 20.85 -28.80 6.67
N PRO A 126 20.28 -28.68 5.46
CA PRO A 126 19.07 -29.43 5.09
C PRO A 126 19.16 -30.95 5.32
N LEU A 127 20.29 -31.58 5.03
CA LEU A 127 20.46 -33.02 5.26
C LEU A 127 20.44 -33.38 6.75
N ASP A 128 21.06 -32.57 7.60
CA ASP A 128 21.08 -32.78 9.06
C ASP A 128 19.68 -32.52 9.65
N ALA A 129 19.01 -31.47 9.17
CA ALA A 129 17.64 -31.14 9.57
C ALA A 129 16.65 -32.25 9.21
N ALA A 130 16.86 -32.96 8.08
CA ALA A 130 16.03 -34.10 7.68
C ALA A 130 16.14 -35.30 8.62
N ALA A 131 17.21 -35.41 9.41
CA ALA A 131 17.41 -36.47 10.39
C ALA A 131 16.84 -36.12 11.77
N LEU A 132 16.36 -34.89 11.99
CA LEU A 132 15.78 -34.46 13.25
C LEU A 132 14.36 -34.99 13.43
N ASP A 133 14.02 -35.34 14.66
CA ASP A 133 12.65 -35.70 15.06
C ASP A 133 11.85 -34.43 15.38
N GLY A 134 11.12 -33.94 14.37
CA GLY A 134 10.31 -32.72 14.47
C GLY A 134 9.18 -32.77 15.49
N ASP A 135 8.56 -33.94 15.70
CA ASP A 135 7.46 -34.10 16.64
C ASP A 135 7.97 -34.03 18.08
N THR A 136 9.11 -34.67 18.34
CA THR A 136 9.81 -34.56 19.62
C THR A 136 10.28 -33.12 19.87
N LEU A 137 10.91 -32.48 18.89
CA LEU A 137 11.35 -31.08 19.00
C LEU A 137 10.18 -30.13 19.27
N THR A 138 9.04 -30.32 18.60
CA THR A 138 7.82 -29.52 18.82
C THR A 138 7.30 -29.70 20.25
N THR A 139 7.29 -30.93 20.76
CA THR A 139 6.87 -31.24 22.14
C THR A 139 7.80 -30.58 23.16
N THR A 140 9.11 -30.72 22.99
CA THR A 140 10.11 -30.12 23.88
C THR A 140 10.04 -28.59 23.86
N MET A 141 9.91 -27.98 22.67
CA MET A 141 9.75 -26.53 22.56
C MET A 141 8.46 -26.05 23.22
N THR A 142 7.34 -26.78 23.07
CA THR A 142 6.08 -26.45 23.75
C THR A 142 6.25 -26.45 25.27
N ALA A 143 7.01 -27.40 25.82
CA ALA A 143 7.31 -27.46 27.25
C ALA A 143 8.24 -26.31 27.70
N LEU A 144 9.26 -25.97 26.91
CA LEU A 144 10.19 -24.88 27.23
C LEU A 144 9.52 -23.49 27.18
N LEU A 145 8.45 -23.34 26.41
CA LEU A 145 7.71 -22.08 26.24
C LEU A 145 6.47 -21.99 27.14
N ASP A 146 6.24 -22.98 28.02
CA ASP A 146 5.04 -23.09 28.86
C ASP A 146 3.71 -22.95 28.08
N GLY A 147 3.68 -23.43 26.83
CA GLY A 147 2.54 -23.23 25.95
C GLY A 147 2.82 -23.50 24.48
N ALA A 148 1.83 -23.24 23.62
CA ALA A 148 1.95 -23.46 22.18
C ALA A 148 3.06 -22.59 21.56
N VAL A 149 3.83 -23.19 20.63
CA VAL A 149 4.90 -22.49 19.92
C VAL A 149 4.29 -21.53 18.89
N SER A 150 4.28 -20.23 19.21
CA SER A 150 4.01 -19.16 18.26
C SER A 150 5.30 -18.43 17.89
N ASP A 151 5.33 -17.74 16.76
CA ASP A 151 6.48 -16.93 16.33
C ASP A 151 6.94 -15.95 17.43
N VAL A 152 5.99 -15.25 18.07
CA VAL A 152 6.29 -14.26 19.13
C VAL A 152 6.80 -14.95 20.39
N ALA A 153 6.16 -16.04 20.85
CA ALA A 153 6.58 -16.75 22.05
C ALA A 153 7.99 -17.34 21.89
N PHE A 154 8.25 -17.99 20.74
CA PHE A 154 9.58 -18.52 20.41
C PHE A 154 10.61 -17.39 20.36
N ALA A 155 10.30 -16.30 19.66
CA ALA A 155 11.24 -15.20 19.49
C ALA A 155 11.63 -14.54 20.81
N ASN A 156 10.66 -14.24 21.67
CA ASN A 156 10.92 -13.65 22.98
C ASN A 156 11.76 -14.58 23.86
N ALA A 157 11.39 -15.85 23.98
CA ALA A 157 12.13 -16.80 24.81
C ALA A 157 13.58 -16.97 24.34
N VAL A 158 13.78 -17.16 23.03
CA VAL A 158 15.12 -17.32 22.45
C VAL A 158 15.97 -16.06 22.63
N LEU A 159 15.42 -14.88 22.39
CA LEU A 159 16.17 -13.64 22.60
C LEU A 159 16.58 -13.47 24.07
N THR A 160 15.69 -13.79 25.02
CA THR A 160 16.02 -13.81 26.45
C THR A 160 17.12 -14.83 26.76
N TRP A 161 17.03 -16.05 26.21
CA TRP A 161 18.05 -17.07 26.43
C TRP A 161 19.42 -16.69 25.85
N MET A 162 19.45 -15.93 24.76
CA MET A 162 20.69 -15.41 24.17
C MET A 162 21.40 -14.37 25.05
N GLU A 163 20.73 -13.80 26.05
CA GLU A 163 21.36 -12.87 27.02
C GLU A 163 22.27 -13.61 28.02
N ASP A 164 22.03 -14.92 28.26
CA ASP A 164 22.84 -15.79 29.11
C ASP A 164 22.99 -17.18 28.48
N GLU A 165 23.81 -17.25 27.42
CA GLU A 165 24.00 -18.47 26.63
C GLU A 165 24.56 -19.65 27.44
N GLU A 166 25.35 -19.39 28.50
CA GLU A 166 25.94 -20.45 29.33
C GLU A 166 24.86 -21.16 30.16
N VAL A 167 23.93 -20.40 30.75
CA VAL A 167 22.82 -20.95 31.53
C VAL A 167 21.79 -21.64 30.63
N HIS A 168 21.56 -21.12 29.42
CA HIS A 168 20.50 -21.59 28.53
C HIS A 168 20.99 -22.44 27.35
N ALA A 169 22.20 -22.99 27.40
CA ALA A 169 22.82 -23.73 26.30
C ALA A 169 21.95 -24.85 25.72
N ASP A 170 21.33 -25.68 26.58
CA ASP A 170 20.48 -26.80 26.14
C ASP A 170 19.18 -26.33 25.47
N ALA A 171 18.59 -25.24 25.98
CA ALA A 171 17.39 -24.64 25.42
C ALA A 171 17.68 -24.00 24.06
N LEU A 172 18.80 -23.28 23.94
CA LEU A 172 19.27 -22.70 22.68
C LEU A 172 19.62 -23.77 21.64
N GLU A 173 20.22 -24.88 22.06
CA GLU A 173 20.50 -26.00 21.15
C GLU A 173 19.22 -26.62 20.61
N THR A 174 18.25 -26.87 21.49
CA THR A 174 16.93 -27.39 21.10
C THR A 174 16.20 -26.42 20.17
N ALA A 175 16.23 -25.13 20.48
CA ALA A 175 15.62 -24.09 19.66
C ALA A 175 16.29 -23.98 18.28
N ALA A 176 17.61 -24.15 18.20
CA ALA A 176 18.34 -24.14 16.93
C ALA A 176 17.95 -25.34 16.05
N GLN A 177 17.85 -26.53 16.65
CA GLN A 177 17.37 -27.74 15.96
C GLN A 177 15.94 -27.58 15.47
N TYR A 178 15.05 -27.10 16.32
CA TYR A 178 13.66 -26.83 15.97
C TYR A 178 13.54 -25.81 14.84
N ALA A 179 14.24 -24.66 14.92
CA ALA A 179 14.21 -23.62 13.90
C ALA A 179 14.73 -24.13 12.55
N ALA A 180 15.85 -24.87 12.54
CA ALA A 180 16.40 -25.43 11.31
C ALA A 180 15.48 -26.48 10.69
N TRP A 181 14.86 -27.34 11.51
CA TRP A 181 13.86 -28.29 11.05
C TRP A 181 12.65 -27.59 10.45
N GLN A 182 12.10 -26.56 11.11
CA GLN A 182 10.97 -25.78 10.59
C GLN A 182 11.29 -25.16 9.22
N VAL A 183 12.44 -24.49 9.09
CA VAL A 183 12.85 -23.81 7.85
C VAL A 183 13.14 -24.78 6.71
N HIS A 184 13.68 -25.97 6.98
CA HIS A 184 14.11 -26.89 5.92
C HIS A 184 13.10 -27.98 5.58
N MET A 185 12.32 -28.45 6.55
CA MET A 185 11.47 -29.65 6.40
C MET A 185 9.98 -29.33 6.49
N ASN A 186 9.59 -28.25 7.15
CA ASN A 186 8.20 -28.00 7.52
C ASN A 186 7.62 -26.68 6.98
N VAL A 187 8.22 -26.17 5.90
CA VAL A 187 7.90 -24.87 5.25
C VAL A 187 6.42 -24.73 4.90
N HIS A 188 5.70 -25.83 4.68
CA HIS A 188 4.30 -25.84 4.27
C HIS A 188 3.29 -26.12 5.39
N ALA A 189 3.72 -26.56 6.58
CA ALA A 189 2.78 -26.90 7.65
C ALA A 189 2.37 -25.70 8.52
N HIS A 190 3.17 -24.64 8.55
CA HIS A 190 2.84 -23.37 9.20
C HIS A 190 2.81 -22.21 8.19
N PRO A 191 1.84 -22.18 7.26
CA PRO A 191 1.80 -21.18 6.19
C PRO A 191 1.70 -19.73 6.70
N GLY A 192 1.35 -19.51 7.97
CA GLY A 192 1.29 -18.20 8.62
C GLY A 192 2.56 -17.77 9.37
N SER A 193 3.58 -18.62 9.53
CA SER A 193 4.81 -18.23 10.23
C SER A 193 5.70 -17.38 9.32
N VAL A 194 6.19 -16.26 9.86
CA VAL A 194 7.17 -15.37 9.20
C VAL A 194 8.57 -15.50 9.82
N LEU A 195 8.67 -16.13 11.00
CA LEU A 195 9.93 -16.40 11.70
C LEU A 195 10.78 -17.46 10.98
N PHE A 196 10.16 -18.55 10.53
CA PHE A 196 10.83 -19.71 9.95
C PHE A 196 10.79 -19.74 8.41
N ARG A 197 10.60 -18.58 7.79
CA ARG A 197 10.58 -18.44 6.33
C ARG A 197 11.87 -17.79 5.87
N GLU A 198 12.51 -18.30 4.84
CA GLU A 198 13.69 -17.67 4.23
C GLU A 198 13.45 -17.39 2.74
N PRO A 199 13.97 -16.27 2.19
CA PRO A 199 13.87 -15.98 0.77
C PRO A 199 14.50 -17.12 -0.05
N ALA A 200 13.71 -17.76 -0.92
CA ALA A 200 14.19 -18.86 -1.73
C ALA A 200 15.17 -18.37 -2.81
N ARG A 201 16.07 -19.24 -3.25
CA ARG A 201 16.82 -18.98 -4.50
C ARG A 201 15.86 -18.98 -5.66
N VAL A 202 16.07 -18.07 -6.61
CA VAL A 202 15.22 -17.92 -7.79
C VAL A 202 15.99 -18.39 -9.02
N ASP A 203 15.39 -19.32 -9.77
CA ASP A 203 15.75 -19.60 -11.15
C ASP A 203 14.73 -18.92 -12.07
N PRO A 204 15.13 -17.90 -12.86
CA PRO A 204 14.23 -17.24 -13.81
C PRO A 204 13.54 -18.18 -14.80
N TYR A 205 14.12 -19.36 -15.06
CA TYR A 205 13.59 -20.34 -16.00
C TYR A 205 12.71 -21.42 -15.34
N ASP A 206 12.60 -21.43 -14.01
CA ASP A 206 11.81 -22.40 -13.23
C ASP A 206 11.02 -21.71 -12.10
N LEU A 207 10.11 -20.80 -12.48
CA LEU A 207 9.33 -19.98 -11.55
C LEU A 207 7.96 -20.57 -11.16
N VAL A 208 7.56 -21.68 -11.78
CA VAL A 208 6.26 -22.31 -11.53
C VAL A 208 6.49 -23.64 -10.80
N PRO A 209 6.39 -23.66 -9.46
CA PRO A 209 6.63 -24.87 -8.69
C PRO A 209 5.54 -25.91 -8.95
N ASN A 210 5.85 -27.17 -8.64
CA ASN A 210 4.93 -28.32 -8.70
C ASN A 210 4.38 -28.62 -10.09
N LEU A 211 5.09 -28.26 -11.15
CA LEU A 211 4.82 -28.75 -12.49
C LEU A 211 5.34 -30.20 -12.62
N ILE A 212 4.48 -31.06 -13.14
CA ILE A 212 4.81 -32.45 -13.48
C ILE A 212 4.74 -32.64 -14.99
N ASP A 213 5.58 -33.53 -15.51
CA ASP A 213 5.55 -33.94 -16.90
C ASP A 213 4.41 -34.95 -17.13
N LEU A 214 3.68 -34.76 -18.22
CA LEU A 214 2.56 -35.59 -18.64
C LEU A 214 2.68 -35.88 -20.13
N ALA A 215 2.84 -37.16 -20.49
CA ALA A 215 2.71 -37.60 -21.87
C ALA A 215 1.25 -37.97 -22.14
N ALA A 216 0.56 -37.17 -22.94
CA ALA A 216 -0.80 -37.49 -23.39
C ALA A 216 -1.03 -37.04 -24.83
N HIS A 217 -1.94 -37.71 -25.54
CA HIS A 217 -2.25 -37.43 -26.95
C HIS A 217 -1.02 -37.47 -27.89
N GLY A 218 0.02 -38.21 -27.54
CA GLY A 218 1.25 -38.32 -28.34
C GLY A 218 2.17 -37.10 -28.26
N VAL A 219 1.99 -36.20 -27.29
CA VAL A 219 2.85 -35.04 -27.03
C VAL A 219 3.24 -34.95 -25.55
N ASP A 220 4.42 -34.39 -25.30
CA ASP A 220 4.88 -34.08 -23.94
C ASP A 220 4.29 -32.75 -23.49
N MET A 221 3.71 -32.73 -22.29
CA MET A 221 3.06 -31.58 -21.69
C MET A 221 3.54 -31.38 -20.25
N LYS A 222 3.44 -30.15 -19.75
CA LYS A 222 3.53 -29.88 -18.30
C LYS A 222 2.15 -29.59 -17.75
N THR A 223 1.83 -30.17 -16.60
CA THR A 223 0.61 -29.86 -15.83
C THR A 223 0.98 -29.56 -14.39
N MET A 224 0.14 -28.83 -13.68
CA MET A 224 0.27 -28.68 -12.23
C MET A 224 -0.04 -30.02 -11.55
N ASP A 225 0.70 -30.35 -10.50
CA ASP A 225 0.37 -31.46 -9.59
C ASP A 225 -1.11 -31.35 -9.16
N PRO A 226 -1.92 -32.43 -9.30
CA PRO A 226 -3.31 -32.44 -8.88
C PRO A 226 -3.56 -31.99 -7.43
N ALA A 227 -2.63 -32.24 -6.50
CA ALA A 227 -2.74 -31.78 -5.11
C ALA A 227 -2.66 -30.25 -4.98
N HIS A 228 -2.11 -29.57 -5.99
CA HIS A 228 -1.95 -28.12 -6.04
C HIS A 228 -2.90 -27.43 -7.03
N LEU A 229 -3.75 -28.19 -7.74
CA LEU A 229 -4.78 -27.61 -8.61
C LEU A 229 -5.81 -26.84 -7.78
N ARG A 230 -6.05 -25.60 -8.19
CA ARG A 230 -7.08 -24.74 -7.58
C ARG A 230 -8.21 -24.49 -8.56
N HIS A 231 -9.40 -24.98 -8.23
CA HIS A 231 -10.61 -24.60 -8.96
C HIS A 231 -10.94 -23.14 -8.68
N ARG A 232 -11.30 -22.38 -9.73
CA ARG A 232 -11.72 -20.97 -9.62
C ARG A 232 -13.22 -20.85 -9.90
N PRO A 233 -14.09 -21.15 -8.91
CA PRO A 233 -15.51 -20.90 -9.05
C PRO A 233 -15.83 -19.42 -8.77
N GLY A 234 -16.60 -18.80 -9.65
CA GLY A 234 -17.07 -17.42 -9.50
C GLY A 234 -15.98 -16.36 -9.67
N PHE A 235 -16.27 -15.17 -9.15
CA PHE A 235 -15.53 -13.93 -9.23
C PHE A 235 -15.24 -13.30 -7.85
N LYS A 236 -15.50 -14.00 -6.74
CA LYS A 236 -15.06 -13.57 -5.40
C LYS A 236 -13.56 -13.29 -5.36
N LEU A 237 -13.15 -12.41 -4.45
CA LEU A 237 -11.72 -12.17 -4.19
C LEU A 237 -11.06 -13.50 -3.80
N THR A 238 -9.92 -13.81 -4.43
CA THR A 238 -9.19 -15.08 -4.25
C THR A 238 -7.80 -14.89 -3.64
N ASP A 239 -7.43 -13.66 -3.34
CA ASP A 239 -6.17 -13.27 -2.75
C ASP A 239 -6.39 -12.04 -1.87
N GLU A 240 -6.35 -12.24 -0.56
CA GLU A 240 -6.55 -11.20 0.46
C GLU A 240 -5.29 -10.33 0.68
N GLY A 241 -4.19 -10.63 -0.01
CA GLY A 241 -2.90 -9.99 0.21
C GLY A 241 -2.19 -10.44 1.48
N GLY A 242 -1.10 -9.75 1.82
CA GLY A 242 -0.32 -10.01 3.02
C GLY A 242 -1.01 -9.46 4.28
N ASP A 243 -0.86 -10.19 5.39
CA ASP A 243 -1.25 -9.70 6.70
C ASP A 243 -0.16 -8.77 7.30
N LEU A 244 -0.34 -8.33 8.56
CA LEU A 244 0.60 -7.43 9.22
C LEU A 244 1.99 -8.07 9.35
N ALA A 245 2.03 -9.33 9.82
CA ALA A 245 3.26 -10.07 9.99
C ALA A 245 4.00 -10.29 8.67
N GLY A 246 3.28 -10.67 7.60
CA GLY A 246 3.82 -10.82 6.26
C GLY A 246 4.39 -9.51 5.71
N CYS A 247 3.67 -8.40 5.88
CA CYS A 247 4.18 -7.09 5.47
C CYS A 247 5.41 -6.65 6.25
N LEU A 248 5.41 -6.78 7.57
CA LEU A 248 6.56 -6.42 8.40
C LEU A 248 7.75 -7.35 8.17
N SER A 249 7.52 -8.61 7.80
CA SER A 249 8.57 -9.54 7.37
C SER A 249 9.29 -9.03 6.12
N GLU A 250 8.54 -8.59 5.10
CA GLU A 250 9.13 -8.02 3.88
C GLU A 250 9.80 -6.66 4.14
N ALA A 251 9.19 -5.83 5.00
CA ALA A 251 9.77 -4.55 5.38
C ALA A 251 11.10 -4.72 6.15
N ASN A 252 11.20 -5.71 7.06
CA ASN A 252 12.43 -6.03 7.79
C ASN A 252 13.45 -6.84 6.95
N TYR A 253 13.02 -7.46 5.85
CA TYR A 253 13.92 -8.07 4.87
C TYR A 253 14.58 -7.03 3.95
N CYS A 254 13.91 -5.89 3.72
CA CYS A 254 14.50 -4.71 3.13
C CYS A 254 15.70 -4.24 3.96
N ILE A 255 16.81 -3.87 3.30
CA ILE A 255 18.01 -3.35 3.99
C ILE A 255 18.04 -1.83 4.05
N PHE A 256 16.93 -1.20 3.71
CA PHE A 256 16.74 0.24 3.65
C PHE A 256 17.82 0.97 2.81
N CYS A 257 17.77 0.78 1.48
CA CYS A 257 18.86 1.16 0.58
C CYS A 257 19.14 2.68 0.50
N HIS A 258 18.19 3.53 0.92
CA HIS A 258 18.34 4.99 0.92
C HIS A 258 19.45 5.46 1.84
N ASN A 259 19.68 4.76 2.95
CA ASN A 259 20.82 5.01 3.84
C ASN A 259 22.19 4.94 3.13
N GLN A 260 22.25 4.25 2.00
CA GLN A 260 23.46 4.10 1.18
C GLN A 260 23.41 4.90 -0.13
N GLY A 261 22.33 5.68 -0.37
CA GLY A 261 22.07 6.39 -1.61
C GLY A 261 21.89 5.46 -2.83
N LYS A 262 21.36 4.24 -2.60
CA LYS A 262 21.31 3.17 -3.62
C LYS A 262 19.94 2.50 -3.72
N ASP A 263 18.86 3.27 -3.70
CA ASP A 263 17.48 2.76 -3.84
C ASP A 263 17.18 2.23 -5.23
N SER A 264 17.71 1.06 -5.56
CA SER A 264 17.50 0.46 -6.87
C SER A 264 16.04 0.08 -7.13
N CYS A 265 15.26 -0.19 -6.09
CA CYS A 265 13.82 -0.42 -6.21
C CYS A 265 13.05 0.84 -6.60
N SER A 266 13.54 2.03 -6.24
CA SER A 266 12.94 3.33 -6.61
C SER A 266 13.52 3.83 -7.93
N ARG A 267 14.86 3.97 -8.01
CA ARG A 267 15.60 4.67 -9.10
C ARG A 267 16.25 3.74 -10.13
N GLY A 268 16.02 2.44 -10.00
CA GLY A 268 16.53 1.39 -10.89
C GLY A 268 17.91 0.85 -10.52
N LEU A 269 18.18 -0.38 -10.97
CA LEU A 269 19.44 -1.07 -10.72
C LEU A 269 20.42 -0.80 -11.86
N ARG A 270 21.45 0.02 -11.61
CA ARG A 270 22.43 0.43 -12.62
C ARG A 270 23.69 -0.42 -12.66
N ASP A 271 24.28 -0.54 -13.84
CA ASP A 271 25.63 -1.08 -13.99
C ASP A 271 26.67 -0.05 -13.53
N LYS A 272 27.68 -0.50 -12.77
CA LYS A 272 28.68 0.39 -12.17
C LYS A 272 29.65 0.99 -13.19
N LYS A 273 29.84 0.35 -14.35
CA LYS A 273 30.79 0.79 -15.38
C LYS A 273 30.11 1.65 -16.43
N THR A 274 28.93 1.25 -16.89
CA THR A 274 28.23 1.92 -17.99
C THR A 274 27.16 2.91 -17.53
N ASN A 275 26.74 2.85 -16.26
CA ASN A 275 25.62 3.61 -15.69
C ASN A 275 24.24 3.36 -16.35
N ALA A 276 24.17 2.44 -17.32
CA ALA A 276 22.91 1.98 -17.90
C ALA A 276 22.14 1.12 -16.89
N PHE A 277 20.83 0.99 -17.08
CA PHE A 277 20.04 0.01 -16.34
C PHE A 277 20.54 -1.40 -16.64
N ARG A 278 20.63 -2.23 -15.61
CA ARG A 278 20.82 -3.66 -15.79
C ARG A 278 19.56 -4.26 -16.37
N GLN A 279 19.74 -5.40 -17.03
CA GLN A 279 18.64 -6.14 -17.62
C GLN A 279 18.40 -7.44 -16.86
N THR A 280 17.14 -7.87 -16.85
CA THR A 280 16.75 -9.20 -16.37
C THR A 280 17.32 -10.29 -17.29
N ALA A 281 17.19 -11.55 -16.88
CA ALA A 281 17.53 -12.70 -17.73
C ALA A 281 16.80 -12.69 -19.09
N PHE A 282 15.71 -11.93 -19.21
CA PHE A 282 14.89 -11.80 -20.42
C PHE A 282 15.10 -10.47 -21.16
N GLY A 283 16.13 -9.68 -20.83
CA GLY A 283 16.45 -8.44 -21.53
C GLY A 283 15.55 -7.25 -21.18
N VAL A 284 14.82 -7.31 -20.07
CA VAL A 284 13.98 -6.19 -19.59
C VAL A 284 14.80 -5.29 -18.67
N ASP A 285 14.78 -3.98 -18.91
CA ASP A 285 15.46 -2.99 -18.08
C ASP A 285 14.91 -2.96 -16.64
N MET A 286 15.81 -2.95 -15.66
CA MET A 286 15.51 -2.82 -14.23
C MET A 286 15.47 -1.35 -13.82
N ALA A 287 14.44 -0.63 -14.28
CA ALA A 287 14.32 0.82 -14.13
C ALA A 287 13.84 1.30 -12.75
N GLY A 288 13.36 0.40 -11.88
CA GLY A 288 12.77 0.75 -10.58
C GLY A 288 11.29 1.08 -10.67
N CYS A 289 10.75 1.69 -9.62
CA CYS A 289 9.37 2.16 -9.59
C CYS A 289 9.19 3.29 -10.62
N PRO A 290 8.19 3.22 -11.52
CA PRO A 290 7.93 4.30 -12.48
C PRO A 290 7.61 5.66 -11.85
N LEU A 291 7.19 5.67 -10.58
CA LEU A 291 6.90 6.88 -9.81
C LEU A 291 8.09 7.34 -8.96
N GLU A 292 9.22 6.61 -8.99
CA GLU A 292 10.38 6.83 -8.11
C GLU A 292 10.01 6.92 -6.63
N GLU A 293 8.97 6.18 -6.23
CA GLU A 293 8.43 6.20 -4.88
C GLU A 293 9.49 5.94 -3.81
N LYS A 294 9.37 6.64 -2.67
CA LYS A 294 10.20 6.49 -1.45
C LYS A 294 9.92 5.16 -0.71
N ILE A 295 10.09 4.06 -1.42
CA ILE A 295 9.82 2.68 -0.94
C ILE A 295 10.61 2.37 0.32
N SER A 296 11.89 2.76 0.32
CA SER A 296 12.78 2.38 1.40
C SER A 296 12.47 3.15 2.69
N GLU A 297 12.12 4.42 2.56
CA GLU A 297 11.67 5.27 3.65
C GLU A 297 10.31 4.80 4.16
N MET A 298 9.36 4.50 3.26
CA MET A 298 8.05 3.91 3.62
C MET A 298 8.23 2.65 4.46
N HIS A 299 9.09 1.72 4.04
CA HIS A 299 9.35 0.49 4.79
C HIS A 299 9.98 0.77 6.16
N LEU A 300 10.96 1.67 6.24
CA LEU A 300 11.61 2.02 7.50
C LEU A 300 10.60 2.65 8.48
N THR A 301 9.86 3.66 8.04
CA THR A 301 8.81 4.31 8.82
C THR A 301 7.78 3.30 9.32
N LYS A 302 7.41 2.33 8.48
CA LYS A 302 6.49 1.25 8.85
C LYS A 302 7.07 0.30 9.90
N THR A 303 8.34 -0.10 9.78
CA THR A 303 8.97 -0.97 10.79
C THR A 303 9.12 -0.28 12.13
N ASP A 304 9.19 1.05 12.14
CA ASP A 304 9.22 1.87 13.35
C ASP A 304 7.83 2.07 14.00
N GLY A 305 6.77 1.47 13.44
CA GLY A 305 5.41 1.52 13.97
C GLY A 305 4.58 2.74 13.54
N ASN A 306 5.15 3.63 12.72
CA ASN A 306 4.49 4.87 12.26
C ASN A 306 3.74 4.64 10.94
N PHE A 307 2.68 3.84 10.96
CA PHE A 307 2.04 3.34 9.74
C PHE A 307 1.22 4.41 8.99
N VAL A 308 0.74 5.47 9.66
CA VAL A 308 0.09 6.60 8.97
C VAL A 308 1.13 7.44 8.23
N GLY A 309 2.26 7.71 8.87
CA GLY A 309 3.43 8.35 8.28
C GLY A 309 4.01 7.53 7.12
N ALA A 310 3.99 6.20 7.21
CA ALA A 310 4.40 5.33 6.11
C ALA A 310 3.46 5.46 4.89
N LEU A 311 2.14 5.53 5.09
CA LEU A 311 1.21 5.83 3.99
C LEU A 311 1.44 7.24 3.44
N ALA A 312 1.64 8.24 4.31
CA ALA A 312 1.94 9.60 3.89
C ALA A 312 3.21 9.65 3.03
N MET A 313 4.23 8.85 3.36
CA MET A 313 5.47 8.71 2.58
C MET A 313 5.19 8.21 1.17
N ALA A 314 4.40 7.12 1.03
CA ALA A 314 4.00 6.59 -0.28
C ALA A 314 3.19 7.61 -1.09
N VAL A 315 2.27 8.32 -0.43
CA VAL A 315 1.37 9.30 -1.04
C VAL A 315 2.11 10.55 -1.56
N VAL A 316 3.34 10.82 -1.11
CA VAL A 316 4.16 11.92 -1.68
C VAL A 316 4.33 11.74 -3.18
N ASP A 317 4.68 10.52 -3.60
CA ASP A 317 4.98 10.19 -4.99
C ASP A 317 3.80 9.50 -5.69
N ASN A 318 2.94 8.82 -4.94
CA ASN A 318 1.79 8.07 -5.45
C ASN A 318 0.49 8.37 -4.67
N PRO A 319 -0.26 9.43 -4.97
CA PRO A 319 -1.53 9.70 -4.29
C PRO A 319 -2.61 8.63 -4.59
N MET A 320 -2.42 7.81 -5.63
CA MET A 320 -3.32 6.76 -6.05
C MET A 320 -2.85 5.36 -5.59
N VAL A 321 -2.26 5.24 -4.40
CA VAL A 321 -1.82 3.96 -3.79
C VAL A 321 -2.86 2.83 -3.92
N ALA A 322 -4.15 3.16 -3.80
CA ALA A 322 -5.23 2.20 -3.98
C ALA A 322 -5.26 1.54 -5.38
N GLY A 323 -4.68 2.18 -6.39
CA GLY A 323 -4.59 1.72 -7.78
C GLY A 323 -3.29 0.99 -8.13
N THR A 324 -2.37 0.81 -7.18
CA THR A 324 -1.05 0.16 -7.37
C THR A 324 -0.88 -1.01 -6.40
N GLY A 325 0.36 -1.39 -6.09
CA GLY A 325 0.67 -2.45 -5.13
C GLY A 325 0.38 -3.87 -5.60
N HIS A 326 0.05 -4.72 -4.62
CA HIS A 326 -0.10 -6.17 -4.75
C HIS A 326 -0.99 -6.54 -5.92
N ARG A 327 -0.47 -7.42 -6.80
CA ARG A 327 -1.12 -7.88 -8.04
C ARG A 327 -1.29 -6.84 -9.15
N ILE A 328 -0.81 -5.62 -8.96
CA ILE A 328 -0.82 -4.57 -9.99
C ILE A 328 0.59 -4.25 -10.51
N CYS A 329 1.50 -3.80 -9.65
CA CYS A 329 2.84 -3.38 -10.05
C CYS A 329 3.92 -4.41 -9.64
N ASN A 330 5.07 -4.43 -10.33
CA ASN A 330 6.20 -5.28 -9.96
C ASN A 330 7.62 -4.76 -10.34
N ASP A 331 7.76 -3.59 -10.94
CA ASP A 331 9.06 -3.11 -11.44
C ASP A 331 10.06 -2.79 -10.32
N CYS A 332 9.57 -2.34 -9.17
CA CYS A 332 10.36 -2.16 -7.97
C CYS A 332 10.99 -3.48 -7.47
N MET A 333 10.26 -4.60 -7.55
CA MET A 333 10.75 -5.93 -7.18
C MET A 333 11.83 -6.40 -8.16
N LYS A 334 11.61 -6.23 -9.47
CA LYS A 334 12.60 -6.59 -10.52
C LYS A 334 13.94 -5.89 -10.29
N SER A 335 13.89 -4.67 -9.78
CA SER A 335 15.06 -3.81 -9.58
C SER A 335 15.62 -3.86 -8.16
N CYS A 336 15.01 -4.64 -7.26
CA CYS A 336 15.52 -4.88 -5.91
C CYS A 336 16.96 -5.42 -5.96
N ILE A 337 17.83 -5.06 -5.01
CA ILE A 337 19.22 -5.55 -5.02
C ILE A 337 19.34 -7.09 -4.92
N TYR A 338 18.30 -7.76 -4.44
CA TYR A 338 18.22 -9.22 -4.35
C TYR A 338 17.90 -9.82 -5.72
N GLN A 339 18.94 -10.24 -6.43
CA GLN A 339 18.87 -10.71 -7.81
C GLN A 339 19.12 -12.22 -7.98
N LYS A 340 19.43 -12.92 -6.88
CA LYS A 340 19.70 -14.39 -6.86
C LYS A 340 18.76 -15.16 -5.94
N GLN A 341 17.85 -14.44 -5.31
CA GLN A 341 16.86 -14.93 -4.35
C GLN A 341 15.60 -14.09 -4.49
N GLU A 342 14.53 -14.50 -3.83
CA GLU A 342 13.27 -13.76 -3.83
C GLU A 342 13.53 -12.30 -3.43
N PRO A 343 13.12 -11.32 -4.27
CA PRO A 343 13.22 -9.92 -3.93
C PRO A 343 12.20 -9.58 -2.84
N VAL A 344 12.41 -8.44 -2.19
CA VAL A 344 11.40 -7.89 -1.26
C VAL A 344 10.08 -7.72 -2.00
N ASN A 345 8.98 -8.23 -1.44
CA ASN A 345 7.64 -8.05 -2.00
C ASN A 345 7.07 -6.66 -1.65
N ILE A 346 7.68 -5.64 -2.26
CA ILE A 346 7.34 -4.22 -2.10
C ILE A 346 5.86 -3.93 -2.41
N PRO A 347 5.25 -4.44 -3.50
CA PRO A 347 3.84 -4.17 -3.81
C PRO A 347 2.88 -4.65 -2.72
N MET A 348 3.17 -5.80 -2.09
CA MET A 348 2.40 -6.27 -0.93
C MET A 348 2.61 -5.36 0.30
N GLY A 349 3.83 -4.87 0.51
CA GLY A 349 4.14 -3.86 1.53
C GLY A 349 3.34 -2.56 1.34
N GLU A 350 3.31 -2.03 0.12
CA GLU A 350 2.55 -0.83 -0.27
C GLU A 350 1.05 -1.02 0.02
N THR A 351 0.43 -2.07 -0.54
CA THR A 351 -1.01 -2.35 -0.34
C THR A 351 -1.36 -2.57 1.12
N ARG A 352 -0.54 -3.30 1.89
CA ARG A 352 -0.82 -3.52 3.30
C ARG A 352 -0.71 -2.23 4.11
N THR A 353 0.20 -1.33 3.75
CA THR A 353 0.33 0.01 4.39
C THR A 353 -0.91 0.86 4.16
N LEU A 354 -1.46 0.87 2.95
CA LEU A 354 -2.76 1.50 2.70
C LEU A 354 -3.86 0.88 3.56
N ARG A 355 -3.93 -0.46 3.62
CA ARG A 355 -4.94 -1.16 4.42
C ARG A 355 -4.85 -0.85 5.91
N ASP A 356 -3.65 -0.73 6.48
CA ASP A 356 -3.49 -0.40 7.90
C ASP A 356 -4.14 0.93 8.27
N VAL A 357 -4.12 1.91 7.36
CA VAL A 357 -4.83 3.19 7.56
C VAL A 357 -6.32 3.07 7.25
N LEU A 358 -6.71 2.38 6.17
CA LEU A 358 -8.13 2.21 5.81
C LEU A 358 -8.93 1.46 6.89
N GLU A 359 -8.28 0.56 7.62
CA GLU A 359 -8.88 -0.22 8.71
C GLU A 359 -9.04 0.57 10.01
N LEU A 360 -8.49 1.80 10.11
CA LEU A 360 -8.77 2.70 11.23
C LEU A 360 -10.19 3.29 11.15
N PRO A 361 -10.77 3.72 12.28
CA PRO A 361 -11.91 4.63 12.25
C PRO A 361 -11.55 5.87 11.42
N TRP A 362 -12.41 6.21 10.45
CA TRP A 362 -12.21 7.30 9.50
C TRP A 362 -11.04 7.10 8.53
N GLY A 363 -10.56 5.87 8.35
CA GLY A 363 -9.41 5.55 7.50
C GLY A 363 -9.49 6.07 6.07
N PHE A 364 -10.68 6.02 5.45
CA PHE A 364 -10.92 6.64 4.15
C PHE A 364 -10.70 8.16 4.19
N GLU A 365 -11.21 8.85 5.22
CA GLU A 365 -11.07 10.30 5.34
C GLU A 365 -9.61 10.71 5.58
N ILE A 366 -8.86 9.91 6.33
CA ILE A 366 -7.41 10.10 6.54
C ILE A 366 -6.66 9.94 5.21
N TYR A 367 -6.87 8.84 4.48
CA TYR A 367 -6.24 8.65 3.18
C TYR A 367 -6.63 9.76 2.19
N SER A 368 -7.92 10.11 2.15
CA SER A 368 -8.46 11.19 1.31
C SER A 368 -7.81 12.53 1.63
N LEU A 369 -7.69 12.87 2.91
CA LEU A 369 -6.95 14.05 3.36
C LEU A 369 -5.50 13.99 2.90
N LEU A 370 -4.79 12.88 3.13
CA LEU A 370 -3.37 12.71 2.76
C LEU A 370 -3.10 12.92 1.26
N THR A 371 -4.04 12.61 0.38
CA THR A 371 -3.86 12.87 -1.06
C THR A 371 -3.87 14.36 -1.42
N ARG A 372 -4.49 15.21 -0.59
CA ARG A 372 -4.65 16.66 -0.85
C ARG A 372 -3.74 17.48 0.05
N TRP A 373 -3.72 17.15 1.33
CA TRP A 373 -2.81 17.64 2.34
C TRP A 373 -1.79 16.57 2.67
N ASN A 374 -0.52 16.78 2.35
CA ASN A 374 0.53 15.86 2.79
C ASN A 374 1.68 16.66 3.41
N PRO A 375 1.89 16.59 4.73
CA PRO A 375 2.94 17.38 5.37
C PRO A 375 4.34 16.98 4.92
N LEU A 376 4.53 15.75 4.44
CA LEU A 376 5.78 15.22 3.90
C LEU A 376 6.05 15.68 2.47
N ASN A 377 5.05 16.21 1.75
CA ASN A 377 5.28 16.81 0.44
C ASN A 377 5.78 18.25 0.61
N ILE A 378 7.10 18.43 0.70
CA ILE A 378 7.72 19.76 0.88
C ILE A 378 7.56 20.70 -0.32
N ARG A 379 7.20 20.17 -1.50
CA ARG A 379 7.03 20.93 -2.74
C ARG A 379 5.59 21.44 -2.90
N ARG A 380 4.61 20.62 -2.56
CA ARG A 380 3.18 20.94 -2.64
C ARG A 380 2.42 20.26 -1.47
N PRO A 381 2.51 20.81 -0.25
CA PRO A 381 1.87 20.21 0.93
C PRO A 381 0.34 20.40 0.94
N VAL A 382 -0.17 21.38 0.18
CA VAL A 382 -1.59 21.71 0.03
C VAL A 382 -1.90 22.00 -1.44
N PRO A 383 -3.17 21.91 -1.88
CA PRO A 383 -3.56 22.32 -3.23
C PRO A 383 -3.26 23.81 -3.49
N LEU A 384 -2.84 24.13 -4.71
CA LEU A 384 -2.67 25.51 -5.15
C LEU A 384 -4.02 26.25 -5.19
N ALA A 385 -3.95 27.58 -5.21
CA ALA A 385 -5.15 28.41 -5.38
C ALA A 385 -5.78 28.17 -6.75
N GLU A 386 -7.07 28.48 -6.89
CA GLU A 386 -7.76 28.34 -8.18
C GLU A 386 -7.01 29.12 -9.28
N SER A 387 -6.67 28.39 -10.34
CA SER A 387 -5.94 28.91 -11.48
C SER A 387 -6.86 29.63 -12.49
N GLY A 388 -8.16 29.37 -12.43
CA GLY A 388 -9.15 29.80 -13.42
C GLY A 388 -9.25 28.92 -14.67
N TYR A 389 -8.28 28.01 -14.89
CA TYR A 389 -8.28 27.11 -16.05
C TYR A 389 -9.17 25.88 -15.85
N LYS A 390 -9.76 25.42 -16.95
CA LYS A 390 -10.63 24.24 -17.03
C LYS A 390 -10.05 23.21 -17.98
N VAL A 391 -9.88 21.99 -17.50
CA VAL A 391 -9.33 20.88 -18.30
C VAL A 391 -10.37 19.79 -18.50
N LEU A 392 -10.57 19.40 -19.75
CA LEU A 392 -11.35 18.22 -20.11
C LEU A 392 -10.43 16.99 -20.12
N VAL A 393 -10.68 16.02 -19.25
CA VAL A 393 -9.94 14.74 -19.21
C VAL A 393 -10.76 13.65 -19.90
N VAL A 394 -10.20 13.01 -20.91
CA VAL A 394 -10.86 11.98 -21.71
C VAL A 394 -10.36 10.60 -21.32
N GLY A 395 -11.21 9.81 -20.67
CA GLY A 395 -10.93 8.45 -20.20
C GLY A 395 -10.54 8.43 -18.73
N LEU A 396 -11.09 7.46 -17.98
CA LEU A 396 -10.94 7.33 -16.53
C LEU A 396 -10.32 6.01 -16.09
N GLY A 397 -9.35 5.56 -16.88
CA GLY A 397 -8.35 4.60 -16.43
C GLY A 397 -7.29 5.25 -15.53
N PRO A 398 -6.21 4.51 -15.19
CA PRO A 398 -5.14 5.00 -14.34
C PRO A 398 -4.56 6.36 -14.72
N ALA A 399 -4.31 6.59 -16.01
CA ALA A 399 -3.83 7.90 -16.47
C ALA A 399 -4.82 9.03 -16.17
N GLY A 400 -6.11 8.81 -16.44
CA GLY A 400 -7.15 9.82 -16.31
C GLY A 400 -7.47 10.21 -14.88
N PHE A 401 -7.68 9.22 -14.00
CA PHE A 401 -7.96 9.51 -12.60
C PHE A 401 -6.75 10.13 -11.88
N THR A 402 -5.53 9.72 -12.25
CA THR A 402 -4.29 10.26 -11.65
C THR A 402 -4.02 11.68 -12.14
N LEU A 403 -4.17 11.94 -13.45
CA LEU A 403 -4.04 13.28 -14.00
C LEU A 403 -5.08 14.23 -13.39
N SER A 404 -6.34 13.79 -13.28
CA SER A 404 -7.41 14.60 -12.67
C SER A 404 -7.06 15.01 -11.25
N HIS A 405 -6.48 14.10 -10.45
CA HIS A 405 -6.01 14.41 -9.12
C HIS A 405 -4.96 15.53 -9.10
N HIS A 406 -3.91 15.40 -9.91
CA HIS A 406 -2.82 16.38 -9.95
C HIS A 406 -3.29 17.74 -10.47
N LEU A 407 -4.09 17.77 -11.54
CA LEU A 407 -4.64 19.01 -12.09
C LEU A 407 -5.48 19.77 -11.06
N MET A 408 -6.31 19.07 -10.28
CA MET A 408 -7.04 19.72 -9.20
C MET A 408 -6.13 20.20 -8.06
N ASN A 409 -5.02 19.52 -7.79
CA ASN A 409 -4.02 19.99 -6.83
C ASN A 409 -3.21 21.19 -7.36
N ASP A 410 -3.15 21.37 -8.68
CA ASP A 410 -2.61 22.57 -9.35
C ASP A 410 -3.64 23.71 -9.44
N GLY A 411 -4.85 23.51 -8.90
CA GLY A 411 -5.89 24.54 -8.85
C GLY A 411 -6.72 24.64 -10.14
N HIS A 412 -6.68 23.64 -11.01
CA HIS A 412 -7.53 23.57 -12.20
C HIS A 412 -8.89 22.96 -11.88
N ALA A 413 -9.94 23.44 -12.55
CA ALA A 413 -11.21 22.74 -12.61
C ALA A 413 -11.10 21.60 -13.65
N VAL A 414 -11.60 20.42 -13.30
CA VAL A 414 -11.49 19.21 -14.13
C VAL A 414 -12.88 18.68 -14.43
N VAL A 415 -13.18 18.51 -15.71
CA VAL A 415 -14.33 17.72 -16.15
C VAL A 415 -13.78 16.48 -16.82
N ALA A 416 -14.13 15.31 -16.30
CA ALA A 416 -13.75 14.05 -16.89
C ALA A 416 -14.91 13.39 -17.63
N ILE A 417 -14.62 12.85 -18.80
CA ILE A 417 -15.57 12.07 -19.59
C ILE A 417 -15.04 10.66 -19.85
N ASP A 418 -15.93 9.67 -19.90
CA ASP A 418 -15.60 8.34 -20.38
C ASP A 418 -16.66 7.85 -21.38
N GLY A 419 -16.21 7.08 -22.38
CA GLY A 419 -17.09 6.46 -23.35
C GLY A 419 -17.91 5.31 -22.76
N ALA A 420 -17.44 4.69 -21.68
CA ALA A 420 -18.18 3.71 -20.91
C ALA A 420 -19.28 4.39 -20.07
N LYS A 421 -20.42 3.72 -19.92
CA LYS A 421 -21.43 4.15 -18.94
C LYS A 421 -20.80 4.05 -17.54
N ILE A 422 -20.91 5.12 -16.77
CA ILE A 422 -20.47 5.15 -15.38
C ILE A 422 -21.70 5.01 -14.50
N GLU A 423 -21.74 3.96 -13.68
CA GLU A 423 -22.85 3.76 -12.74
C GLU A 423 -22.76 4.78 -11.60
N PRO A 424 -23.86 5.36 -11.12
CA PRO A 424 -23.83 6.30 -10.01
C PRO A 424 -23.40 5.59 -8.72
N LEU A 425 -22.61 6.28 -7.89
CA LEU A 425 -22.40 5.89 -6.50
C LEU A 425 -23.56 6.40 -5.63
N ASP A 426 -23.72 5.81 -4.44
CA ASP A 426 -24.66 6.34 -3.45
C ASP A 426 -24.30 7.81 -3.13
N PRO A 427 -25.22 8.79 -3.38
CA PRO A 427 -24.97 10.21 -3.14
C PRO A 427 -24.60 10.53 -1.70
N ARG A 428 -25.02 9.69 -0.75
CA ARG A 428 -24.62 9.77 0.66
C ARG A 428 -23.10 9.68 0.82
N TYR A 429 -22.40 8.95 -0.05
CA TYR A 429 -20.94 8.87 -0.01
C TYR A 429 -20.28 9.73 -1.09
N SER A 430 -20.82 9.82 -2.31
CA SER A 430 -20.15 10.58 -3.39
C SER A 430 -20.37 12.09 -3.30
N GLY A 431 -21.46 12.54 -2.68
CA GLY A 431 -21.89 13.94 -2.71
C GLY A 431 -22.42 14.39 -4.07
N VAL A 432 -22.77 13.44 -4.95
CA VAL A 432 -23.26 13.71 -6.31
C VAL A 432 -24.46 12.80 -6.62
N THR A 433 -25.60 13.40 -7.00
CA THR A 433 -26.78 12.65 -7.41
C THR A 433 -26.58 12.01 -8.79
N PRO A 434 -27.39 11.02 -9.20
CA PRO A 434 -27.34 10.47 -10.56
C PRO A 434 -27.56 11.51 -11.68
N LYS A 435 -28.07 12.70 -11.34
CA LYS A 435 -28.24 13.84 -12.27
C LYS A 435 -27.02 14.78 -12.30
N GLY A 436 -25.99 14.53 -11.50
CA GLY A 436 -24.80 15.38 -11.38
C GLY A 436 -24.94 16.52 -10.38
N GLU A 437 -26.01 16.57 -9.58
CA GLU A 437 -26.22 17.65 -8.61
C GLU A 437 -25.38 17.39 -7.35
N ARG A 438 -24.74 18.46 -6.83
CA ARG A 438 -23.96 18.40 -5.59
C ARG A 438 -24.89 18.36 -4.38
N VAL A 439 -24.64 17.40 -3.49
CA VAL A 439 -25.37 17.23 -2.22
C VAL A 439 -24.38 17.02 -1.07
N PRO A 440 -24.77 17.34 0.19
CA PRO A 440 -23.98 16.93 1.35
C PRO A 440 -23.74 15.41 1.36
N PHE A 441 -22.59 14.99 1.87
CA PHE A 441 -22.21 13.58 1.98
C PHE A 441 -21.70 13.27 3.38
N ASP A 442 -21.81 11.99 3.75
CA ASP A 442 -21.40 11.46 5.04
C ASP A 442 -19.88 11.18 5.06
N PRO A 443 -19.21 11.44 6.19
CA PRO A 443 -17.90 10.86 6.44
C PRO A 443 -17.98 9.34 6.54
N VAL A 444 -16.97 8.64 6.03
CA VAL A 444 -16.88 7.18 6.07
C VAL A 444 -16.16 6.75 7.34
N ARG A 445 -16.89 6.16 8.30
CA ARG A 445 -16.29 5.72 9.57
C ARG A 445 -15.55 4.41 9.43
N ASP A 446 -16.18 3.44 8.79
CA ASP A 446 -15.61 2.11 8.56
C ASP A 446 -15.51 1.88 7.06
N ILE A 447 -14.33 1.47 6.58
CA ILE A 447 -14.11 1.21 5.16
C ILE A 447 -15.05 0.12 4.63
N ASN A 448 -15.49 -0.81 5.47
CA ASN A 448 -16.43 -1.87 5.11
C ASN A 448 -17.80 -1.34 4.67
N GLU A 449 -18.16 -0.08 5.00
CA GLU A 449 -19.33 0.59 4.43
C GLU A 449 -19.25 0.77 2.90
N LEU A 450 -18.02 0.78 2.35
CA LEU A 450 -17.74 0.93 0.94
C LEU A 450 -17.41 -0.40 0.23
N MET A 451 -17.13 -1.47 0.98
CA MET A 451 -16.68 -2.74 0.39
C MET A 451 -17.86 -3.59 -0.05
N GLU A 452 -17.75 -4.20 -1.22
CA GLU A 452 -18.71 -5.15 -1.78
C GLU A 452 -18.02 -6.47 -2.11
N ASP A 453 -18.73 -7.59 -1.96
CA ASP A 453 -18.27 -8.87 -2.50
C ASP A 453 -18.10 -8.76 -4.02
N LEU A 454 -16.93 -9.12 -4.54
CA LEU A 454 -16.63 -9.07 -5.97
C LEU A 454 -17.53 -9.98 -6.82
N ASP A 455 -18.15 -11.01 -6.24
CA ASP A 455 -19.16 -11.82 -6.93
C ASP A 455 -20.43 -11.02 -7.26
N ASN A 456 -20.75 -10.02 -6.44
CA ASN A 456 -22.00 -9.25 -6.53
C ASN A 456 -21.77 -7.78 -6.94
N ARG A 457 -20.53 -7.31 -6.94
CA ARG A 457 -20.17 -5.94 -7.28
C ARG A 457 -20.56 -5.62 -8.73
N VAL A 458 -21.33 -4.55 -8.89
CA VAL A 458 -21.67 -4.03 -10.22
C VAL A 458 -20.42 -3.44 -10.89
N MET A 459 -20.22 -3.74 -12.17
CA MET A 459 -19.15 -3.11 -12.95
C MET A 459 -19.47 -1.62 -13.13
N ALA A 460 -18.67 -0.75 -12.51
CA ALA A 460 -19.02 0.67 -12.34
C ALA A 460 -18.65 1.54 -13.55
N GLY A 461 -17.92 0.99 -14.53
CA GLY A 461 -17.44 1.71 -15.71
C GLY A 461 -16.29 2.71 -15.45
N PHE A 462 -15.76 2.73 -14.23
CA PHE A 462 -14.64 3.57 -13.79
C PHE A 462 -13.38 2.72 -13.57
N GLY A 463 -12.20 3.22 -13.93
CA GLY A 463 -10.92 2.52 -13.72
C GLY A 463 -10.32 1.90 -14.98
N GLY A 464 -11.02 1.90 -16.11
CA GLY A 464 -10.51 1.37 -17.38
C GLY A 464 -10.02 -0.08 -17.24
N VAL A 465 -8.80 -0.37 -17.70
CA VAL A 465 -8.21 -1.72 -17.65
C VAL A 465 -8.14 -2.28 -16.21
N ALA A 466 -8.08 -1.42 -15.18
CA ALA A 466 -8.13 -1.88 -13.80
C ALA A 466 -9.49 -2.54 -13.46
N GLU A 467 -10.60 -2.06 -14.04
CA GLU A 467 -11.94 -2.58 -13.82
C GLU A 467 -12.19 -3.88 -14.61
N TYR A 468 -11.88 -3.88 -15.91
CA TYR A 468 -12.24 -4.99 -16.81
C TYR A 468 -11.08 -5.96 -17.15
N GLY A 469 -9.83 -5.54 -16.96
CA GLY A 469 -8.65 -6.32 -17.35
C GLY A 469 -7.97 -7.05 -16.19
N ILE A 470 -8.14 -6.59 -14.96
CA ILE A 470 -7.52 -7.22 -13.78
C ILE A 470 -8.42 -8.33 -13.22
N THR A 471 -7.77 -9.47 -12.92
CA THR A 471 -8.43 -10.66 -12.35
C THR A 471 -8.88 -10.44 -10.90
N VAL A 472 -9.72 -11.34 -10.38
CA VAL A 472 -10.25 -11.36 -8.99
C VAL A 472 -9.20 -11.72 -7.92
N ARG A 473 -7.93 -11.45 -8.20
CA ARG A 473 -6.81 -11.50 -7.24
C ARG A 473 -6.45 -10.11 -6.72
N TRP A 474 -7.07 -9.07 -7.27
CA TRP A 474 -6.94 -7.70 -6.81
C TRP A 474 -8.33 -7.20 -6.43
N ASP A 475 -8.42 -6.50 -5.30
CA ASP A 475 -9.69 -6.02 -4.78
C ASP A 475 -10.16 -4.79 -5.57
N LYS A 476 -11.17 -4.99 -6.42
CA LYS A 476 -11.75 -3.94 -7.26
C LYS A 476 -12.55 -2.89 -6.48
N ASN A 477 -12.77 -3.09 -5.18
CA ASN A 477 -13.33 -2.04 -4.32
C ASN A 477 -12.40 -0.82 -4.23
N TYR A 478 -11.09 -0.99 -4.44
CA TYR A 478 -10.17 0.14 -4.47
C TYR A 478 -10.48 1.16 -5.57
N LEU A 479 -11.13 0.75 -6.67
CA LEU A 479 -11.61 1.70 -7.68
C LEU A 479 -12.73 2.61 -7.16
N LYS A 480 -13.56 2.11 -6.24
CA LYS A 480 -14.57 2.93 -5.57
C LYS A 480 -13.91 3.95 -4.64
N ILE A 481 -12.85 3.55 -3.92
CA ILE A 481 -12.05 4.47 -3.09
C ILE A 481 -11.48 5.58 -3.96
N ILE A 482 -10.75 5.24 -5.03
CA ILE A 482 -10.15 6.22 -5.95
C ILE A 482 -11.21 7.16 -6.53
N ARG A 483 -12.35 6.62 -6.93
CA ARG A 483 -13.46 7.43 -7.44
C ARG A 483 -13.95 8.44 -6.40
N LEU A 484 -14.11 8.04 -5.14
CA LEU A 484 -14.52 8.95 -4.07
C LEU A 484 -13.46 10.02 -3.74
N LEU A 485 -12.17 9.70 -3.87
CA LEU A 485 -11.07 10.69 -3.72
C LEU A 485 -11.23 11.87 -4.70
N LEU A 486 -11.77 11.60 -5.89
CA LEU A 486 -11.99 12.60 -6.93
C LEU A 486 -13.38 13.21 -6.84
N GLU A 487 -14.42 12.39 -6.82
CA GLU A 487 -15.81 12.81 -7.01
C GLU A 487 -16.30 13.71 -5.89
N ARG A 488 -15.77 13.57 -4.66
CA ARG A 488 -16.09 14.46 -3.53
C ARG A 488 -15.52 15.89 -3.65
N ARG A 489 -14.62 16.14 -4.60
CA ARG A 489 -13.95 17.45 -4.75
C ARG A 489 -14.80 18.37 -5.63
N GLN A 490 -15.06 19.59 -5.16
CA GLN A 490 -15.86 20.59 -5.89
C GLN A 490 -15.31 20.91 -7.28
N ALA A 491 -13.99 20.88 -7.45
CA ALA A 491 -13.31 21.13 -8.71
C ALA A 491 -13.43 19.99 -9.75
N PHE A 492 -14.09 18.88 -9.42
CA PHE A 492 -14.25 17.73 -10.32
C PHE A 492 -15.70 17.57 -10.78
N ALA A 493 -15.89 17.18 -12.04
CA ALA A 493 -17.15 16.65 -12.54
C ALA A 493 -16.89 15.43 -13.43
N LEU A 494 -17.83 14.49 -13.41
CA LEU A 494 -17.66 13.17 -14.00
C LEU A 494 -18.86 12.80 -14.87
N PHE A 495 -18.62 12.48 -16.15
CA PHE A 495 -19.67 12.07 -17.08
C PHE A 495 -19.31 10.79 -17.83
N GLY A 496 -20.09 9.74 -17.62
CA GLY A 496 -20.01 8.50 -18.42
C GLY A 496 -20.82 8.56 -19.71
N GLY A 497 -20.65 7.56 -20.57
CA GLY A 497 -21.37 7.40 -21.84
C GLY A 497 -21.07 8.48 -22.89
N THR A 498 -20.04 9.29 -22.67
CA THR A 498 -19.69 10.45 -23.48
C THR A 498 -18.40 10.16 -24.23
N ARG A 499 -18.51 9.93 -25.55
CA ARG A 499 -17.36 9.63 -26.41
C ARG A 499 -16.77 10.92 -26.98
N TYR A 500 -15.51 11.18 -26.69
CA TYR A 500 -14.73 12.21 -27.36
C TYR A 500 -14.55 11.86 -28.85
N GLY A 501 -14.67 12.87 -29.71
CA GLY A 501 -14.68 12.71 -31.18
C GLY A 501 -16.01 12.19 -31.76
N GLY A 502 -17.01 11.92 -30.91
CA GLY A 502 -18.35 11.51 -31.33
C GLY A 502 -19.43 12.41 -30.73
N ALA A 503 -19.75 12.19 -29.45
CA ALA A 503 -20.75 12.99 -28.74
C ALA A 503 -20.22 14.39 -28.35
N LEU A 504 -18.91 14.50 -28.14
CA LEU A 504 -18.21 15.76 -27.88
C LEU A 504 -17.00 15.87 -28.81
N ALA A 505 -17.04 16.79 -29.75
CA ALA A 505 -15.93 17.09 -30.65
C ALA A 505 -14.93 18.08 -30.01
N GLU A 506 -13.71 18.14 -30.56
CA GLU A 506 -12.64 19.03 -30.06
C GLU A 506 -13.06 20.51 -30.06
N ASP A 507 -13.49 21.04 -31.22
CA ASP A 507 -13.94 22.43 -31.35
C ASP A 507 -15.10 22.76 -30.39
N SER A 508 -15.99 21.79 -30.14
CA SER A 508 -17.08 21.94 -29.19
C SER A 508 -16.58 22.04 -27.75
N ALA A 509 -15.56 21.27 -27.38
CA ALA A 509 -14.97 21.37 -26.04
C ALA A 509 -14.37 22.77 -25.80
N TYR A 510 -13.60 23.29 -26.74
CA TYR A 510 -13.06 24.66 -26.62
C TYR A 510 -14.18 25.72 -26.64
N ALA A 511 -15.22 25.55 -27.46
CA ALA A 511 -16.38 26.44 -27.46
C ALA A 511 -17.18 26.41 -26.14
N MET A 512 -17.14 25.29 -25.40
CA MET A 512 -17.69 25.17 -24.04
C MET A 512 -16.82 25.85 -22.97
N GLY A 513 -15.64 26.37 -23.35
CA GLY A 513 -14.74 27.10 -22.47
C GLY A 513 -13.74 26.23 -21.71
N PHE A 514 -13.43 25.02 -22.22
CA PHE A 514 -12.24 24.30 -21.77
C PHE A 514 -10.98 24.93 -22.35
N ASP A 515 -9.94 25.07 -21.54
CA ASP A 515 -8.65 25.61 -21.97
C ASP A 515 -7.73 24.53 -22.53
N HIS A 516 -7.91 23.28 -22.08
CA HIS A 516 -7.14 22.13 -22.51
C HIS A 516 -7.98 20.86 -22.58
N VAL A 517 -7.60 19.96 -23.48
CA VAL A 517 -8.10 18.59 -23.55
C VAL A 517 -6.95 17.61 -23.33
N ALA A 518 -7.06 16.78 -22.30
CA ALA A 518 -6.13 15.71 -22.01
C ALA A 518 -6.69 14.36 -22.47
N LEU A 519 -6.00 13.74 -23.43
CA LEU A 519 -6.38 12.43 -23.97
C LEU A 519 -5.74 11.32 -23.11
N CYS A 520 -6.50 10.81 -22.15
CA CYS A 520 -6.14 9.72 -21.25
C CYS A 520 -6.79 8.38 -21.67
N ALA A 521 -7.17 8.25 -22.94
CA ALA A 521 -7.73 7.03 -23.49
C ALA A 521 -6.65 5.93 -23.53
N GLY A 522 -7.01 4.71 -23.09
CA GLY A 522 -6.13 3.55 -23.11
C GLY A 522 -5.90 2.98 -24.52
N ALA A 523 -5.80 1.64 -24.65
CA ALA A 523 -5.41 0.93 -25.87
C ALA A 523 -6.38 1.01 -27.08
N GLY A 524 -7.20 2.05 -27.18
CA GLY A 524 -7.85 2.47 -28.42
C GLY A 524 -7.30 3.84 -28.81
N LYS A 525 -6.57 3.93 -29.92
CA LYS A 525 -6.18 5.22 -30.49
C LYS A 525 -7.47 6.04 -30.67
N PRO A 526 -7.63 7.21 -30.05
CA PRO A 526 -8.78 8.06 -30.36
C PRO A 526 -8.76 8.29 -31.88
N THR A 527 -9.91 8.17 -32.52
CA THR A 527 -10.03 8.45 -33.96
C THR A 527 -9.85 9.96 -34.13
N VAL A 528 -8.60 10.42 -34.12
CA VAL A 528 -8.26 11.80 -34.45
C VAL A 528 -8.45 11.90 -35.95
N LEU A 529 -9.54 12.54 -36.37
CA LEU A 529 -9.71 12.96 -37.75
C LEU A 529 -8.69 14.08 -37.97
N SER A 530 -7.56 13.74 -38.60
CA SER A 530 -6.54 14.68 -39.06
C SER A 530 -7.03 15.50 -40.25
#